data_AF-A0A812GSF6-F1
#
_entry.id   AF-A0A812GSF6-F1
#
_cell.length_a   1.000
_cell.length_b   1.000
_cell.length_c   1.000
_cell.angle_alpha   90.00
_cell.angle_beta   90.00
_cell.angle_gamma   90.00
#
_symmetry.space_group_name_H-M   'P 1'
#
loop_
_entity.id
_entity.type
_entity.pdbx_description
1 polymer ?
#
loop_
_entity_poly.entity_id
_entity_poly.type
_entity_poly.pdbx_seq_one_letter_code
_entity_poly.pdbx_strand_id
1 'polypeptide(L)'
;MKKLTFTSELSWPRKWLSVLRPRHFRSATQMVSKEGETIDFVSPVHTSGKNVETWMTEVENQMLAAVREVIKIGVESYIELDRTEWVLQQPGQVCLNSSQVHWTAEVEEAIGQAALSGYFEKLSDQLMGLVRLVRGDISKLQRMSIGALIVIDVHAKDTVEKMAKDNITDVFSFEWISQLRYYWEMDDRNSENLWVRMVQTPFPYGYEYLGNSFRLVITPLTDMCYMTLMGAQSLNLGGAPAGPAGTGKTETTKDLAKALAKQCLGRPWKRLSVML
;
A
#
# COMPACT_ATOMS: atom_id res chain seq x y z
N MET A 1 -15.39 -49.63 -4.55
CA MET A 1 -14.91 -49.29 -3.20
C MET A 1 -14.58 -47.81 -3.14
N LYS A 2 -14.83 -47.18 -2.00
CA LYS A 2 -15.30 -45.79 -1.83
C LYS A 2 -14.26 -44.72 -2.17
N LYS A 3 -14.69 -43.72 -2.97
CA LYS A 3 -14.09 -42.37 -3.05
C LYS A 3 -14.29 -41.68 -1.69
N LEU A 4 -13.22 -41.25 -1.06
CA LEU A 4 -13.26 -40.41 0.14
C LEU A 4 -13.22 -38.94 -0.30
N THR A 5 -14.38 -38.30 -0.27
CA THR A 5 -14.54 -36.84 -0.25
C THR A 5 -14.18 -36.33 1.14
N PHE A 6 -13.17 -35.47 1.24
CA PHE A 6 -12.93 -34.68 2.45
C PHE A 6 -13.69 -33.36 2.34
N THR A 7 -14.77 -33.26 3.13
CA THR A 7 -15.38 -32.01 3.57
C THR A 7 -14.67 -31.59 4.87
N SER A 8 -13.89 -30.51 4.83
CA SER A 8 -13.59 -29.75 6.05
C SER A 8 -13.68 -28.26 5.74
N GLU A 9 -14.52 -27.60 6.54
CA GLU A 9 -14.84 -26.19 6.51
C GLU A 9 -13.64 -25.39 7.01
N LEU A 10 -12.88 -24.80 6.09
CA LEU A 10 -11.98 -23.67 6.32
C LEU A 10 -11.78 -22.97 4.97
N SER A 11 -12.69 -22.06 4.65
CA SER A 11 -12.69 -21.27 3.41
C SER A 11 -11.64 -20.16 3.47
N TRP A 12 -10.38 -20.50 3.23
CA TRP A 12 -9.35 -19.52 2.89
C TRP A 12 -9.48 -19.09 1.41
N PRO A 13 -9.33 -17.81 1.06
CA PRO A 13 -9.58 -17.33 -0.29
C PRO A 13 -8.47 -17.78 -1.26
N ARG A 14 -8.76 -18.84 -2.02
CA ARG A 14 -7.99 -19.40 -3.14
C ARG A 14 -7.87 -18.46 -4.36
N LYS A 15 -7.37 -17.23 -4.21
CA LYS A 15 -7.34 -16.25 -5.32
C LYS A 15 -5.95 -15.82 -5.83
N TRP A 16 -4.86 -16.24 -5.18
CA TRP A 16 -3.49 -15.83 -5.54
C TRP A 16 -2.69 -16.84 -6.39
N LEU A 17 -3.22 -18.05 -6.59
CA LEU A 17 -2.52 -19.14 -7.29
C LEU A 17 -3.14 -19.43 -8.66
N SER A 18 -3.00 -18.52 -9.62
CA SER A 18 -3.38 -18.81 -11.02
C SER A 18 -2.26 -19.47 -11.84
N VAL A 19 -1.13 -19.83 -11.21
CA VAL A 19 -0.05 -20.61 -11.85
C VAL A 19 0.15 -21.93 -11.10
N LEU A 20 -0.77 -22.88 -11.28
CA LEU A 20 -0.59 -24.24 -10.77
C LEU A 20 -0.93 -25.26 -11.85
N ARG A 21 -0.02 -25.44 -12.81
CA ARG A 21 0.02 -26.68 -13.61
C ARG A 21 0.85 -27.73 -12.85
N PRO A 22 0.30 -28.92 -12.60
CA PRO A 22 0.99 -29.95 -11.83
C PRO A 22 1.98 -30.68 -12.74
N ARG A 23 3.24 -30.23 -12.77
CA ARG A 23 4.41 -31.05 -13.14
C ARG A 23 5.70 -30.34 -12.70
N HIS A 24 6.21 -30.73 -11.53
CA HIS A 24 7.59 -30.56 -11.07
C HIS A 24 8.09 -29.11 -10.91
N PHE A 25 7.52 -28.34 -9.98
CA PHE A 25 8.18 -27.12 -9.50
C PHE A 25 9.46 -27.52 -8.74
N ARG A 26 10.64 -27.16 -9.28
CA ARG A 26 11.92 -27.30 -8.58
C ARG A 26 12.28 -26.06 -7.76
N SER A 27 11.79 -24.89 -8.17
CA SER A 27 12.00 -23.61 -7.49
C SER A 27 10.92 -22.58 -7.83
N ALA A 28 10.60 -21.71 -6.88
CA ALA A 28 9.83 -20.49 -7.09
C ALA A 28 10.80 -19.30 -7.26
N THR A 29 10.63 -18.50 -8.31
CA THR A 29 11.56 -17.42 -8.68
C THR A 29 10.92 -16.03 -8.66
N GLN A 30 9.60 -15.94 -8.72
CA GLN A 30 8.86 -14.69 -8.80
C GLN A 30 7.44 -14.89 -8.25
N MET A 31 6.83 -13.79 -7.84
CA MET A 31 5.40 -13.71 -7.52
C MET A 31 4.65 -13.02 -8.67
N VAL A 32 3.43 -13.49 -8.92
CA VAL A 32 2.56 -12.98 -9.99
C VAL A 32 1.18 -12.67 -9.41
N SER A 33 0.74 -11.43 -9.52
CA SER A 33 -0.59 -11.02 -9.08
C SER A 33 -1.68 -11.54 -10.01
N LYS A 34 -2.94 -11.43 -9.56
CA LYS A 34 -4.10 -11.82 -10.36
C LYS A 34 -4.25 -10.94 -11.62
N GLU A 35 -3.74 -9.72 -11.54
CA GLU A 35 -3.76 -8.71 -12.61
C GLU A 35 -2.62 -8.93 -13.61
N GLY A 36 -1.70 -9.85 -13.34
CA GLY A 36 -0.55 -10.18 -14.19
C GLY A 36 0.69 -9.35 -13.92
N GLU A 37 0.72 -8.58 -12.83
CA GLU A 37 1.94 -7.91 -12.36
C GLU A 37 2.90 -8.92 -11.76
N THR A 38 4.19 -8.78 -12.05
CA THR A 38 5.22 -9.72 -11.61
C THR A 38 6.29 -9.02 -10.82
N ILE A 39 6.74 -9.64 -9.72
CA ILE A 39 7.91 -9.19 -8.95
C ILE A 39 8.81 -10.41 -8.73
N ASP A 40 10.08 -10.27 -9.08
CA ASP A 40 11.08 -11.32 -8.89
C ASP A 40 11.48 -11.43 -7.42
N PHE A 41 11.75 -12.65 -6.97
CA PHE A 41 12.32 -12.87 -5.64
C PHE A 41 13.79 -12.47 -5.61
N VAL A 42 14.24 -11.98 -4.45
CA VAL A 42 15.66 -11.66 -4.22
C VAL A 42 16.53 -12.91 -4.44
N SER A 43 16.02 -14.08 -4.07
CA SER A 43 16.63 -15.36 -4.36
C SER A 43 15.58 -16.46 -4.64
N PRO A 44 15.87 -17.41 -5.54
CA PRO A 44 14.96 -18.53 -5.82
C PRO A 44 14.73 -19.42 -4.58
N VAL A 45 13.48 -19.80 -4.35
CA VAL A 45 13.11 -20.76 -3.28
C VAL A 45 12.98 -22.16 -3.85
N HIS A 46 13.87 -23.06 -3.47
CA HIS A 46 13.81 -24.47 -3.89
C HIS A 46 12.81 -25.27 -3.06
N THR A 47 11.86 -25.91 -3.74
CA THR A 47 10.78 -26.72 -3.13
C THR A 47 11.16 -28.20 -3.00
N SER A 48 12.18 -28.64 -3.72
CA SER A 48 12.58 -30.05 -3.77
C SER A 48 13.19 -30.50 -2.45
N GLY A 49 12.68 -31.61 -1.89
CA GLY A 49 13.21 -32.20 -0.65
C GLY A 49 12.79 -31.48 0.63
N LYS A 50 11.91 -30.46 0.57
CA LYS A 50 11.38 -29.75 1.73
C LYS A 50 9.92 -30.10 1.99
N ASN A 51 9.51 -30.14 3.25
CA ASN A 51 8.10 -30.17 3.64
C ASN A 51 7.40 -28.87 3.23
N VAL A 52 6.08 -28.94 3.08
CA VAL A 52 5.26 -27.83 2.55
C VAL A 52 5.37 -26.56 3.39
N GLU A 53 5.28 -26.70 4.71
CA GLU A 53 5.36 -25.58 5.65
C GLU A 53 6.68 -24.82 5.53
N THR A 54 7.80 -25.52 5.34
CA THR A 54 9.13 -24.88 5.24
C THR A 54 9.27 -24.09 3.95
N TRP A 55 9.00 -24.70 2.79
CA TRP A 55 9.17 -23.95 1.54
C TRP A 55 8.13 -22.85 1.39
N MET A 56 6.93 -22.99 1.97
CA MET A 56 5.95 -21.90 1.98
C MET A 56 6.40 -20.73 2.85
N THR A 57 6.98 -20.99 4.03
CA THR A 57 7.56 -19.95 4.89
C THR A 57 8.72 -19.25 4.19
N GLU A 58 9.56 -19.99 3.46
CA GLU A 58 10.64 -19.41 2.67
C GLU A 58 10.11 -18.51 1.53
N VAL A 59 9.04 -18.94 0.83
CA VAL A 59 8.38 -18.12 -0.18
C VAL A 59 7.80 -16.84 0.43
N GLU A 60 7.17 -16.92 1.59
CA GLU A 60 6.67 -15.74 2.32
C GLU A 60 7.80 -14.77 2.67
N ASN A 61 8.91 -15.26 3.21
CA ASN A 61 10.08 -14.43 3.52
C ASN A 61 10.67 -13.79 2.26
N GLN A 62 10.75 -14.52 1.14
CA GLN A 62 11.22 -13.97 -0.13
C GLN A 62 10.25 -12.95 -0.73
N MET A 63 8.93 -13.12 -0.56
CA MET A 63 7.94 -12.13 -0.93
C MET A 63 8.19 -10.81 -0.17
N LEU A 64 8.27 -10.86 1.15
CA LEU A 64 8.49 -9.66 1.98
C LEU A 64 9.80 -8.96 1.60
N ALA A 65 10.88 -9.73 1.43
CA ALA A 65 12.18 -9.21 1.03
C ALA A 65 12.14 -8.55 -0.36
N ALA A 66 11.48 -9.19 -1.33
CA ALA A 66 11.34 -8.67 -2.68
C ALA A 66 10.52 -7.37 -2.72
N VAL A 67 9.38 -7.31 -2.02
CA VAL A 67 8.59 -6.07 -1.96
C VAL A 67 9.40 -4.94 -1.33
N ARG A 68 10.15 -5.21 -0.24
CA ARG A 68 11.01 -4.21 0.39
C ARG A 68 12.08 -3.69 -0.57
N GLU A 69 12.76 -4.58 -1.27
CA GLU A 69 13.82 -4.23 -2.22
C GLU A 69 13.29 -3.36 -3.36
N VAL A 70 12.18 -3.75 -3.98
CA VAL A 70 11.63 -2.97 -5.10
C VAL A 70 11.04 -1.64 -4.64
N ILE A 71 10.47 -1.55 -3.43
CA ILE A 71 10.08 -0.25 -2.85
C ILE A 71 11.30 0.65 -2.65
N LYS A 72 12.41 0.12 -2.12
CA LYS A 72 13.65 0.88 -1.96
C LYS A 72 14.12 1.47 -3.29
N ILE A 73 14.25 0.63 -4.31
CA ILE A 73 14.64 1.04 -5.66
C ILE A 73 13.66 2.09 -6.22
N GLY A 74 12.35 1.91 -5.99
CA GLY A 74 11.34 2.87 -6.39
C GLY A 74 11.48 4.23 -5.70
N VAL A 75 11.76 4.24 -4.39
CA VAL A 75 12.00 5.48 -3.62
C VAL A 75 13.24 6.21 -4.14
N GLU A 76 14.34 5.49 -4.39
CA GLU A 76 15.60 6.07 -4.89
C GLU A 76 15.47 6.60 -6.32
N SER A 77 14.84 5.85 -7.23
CA SER A 77 14.70 6.23 -8.65
C SER A 77 13.67 7.32 -8.91
N TYR A 78 12.80 7.64 -7.96
CA TYR A 78 11.72 8.64 -8.14
C TYR A 78 12.25 10.04 -8.48
N ILE A 79 13.44 10.40 -7.97
CA ILE A 79 14.05 11.72 -8.19
C ILE A 79 14.89 11.79 -9.48
N GLU A 80 15.15 10.65 -10.12
CA GLU A 80 16.04 10.55 -11.29
C GLU A 80 15.29 10.73 -12.61
N LEU A 81 13.99 10.43 -12.62
CA LEU A 81 13.15 10.39 -13.82
C LEU A 81 11.97 11.37 -13.69
N ASP A 82 11.40 11.76 -14.84
CA ASP A 82 10.12 12.46 -14.81
C ASP A 82 9.03 11.56 -14.21
N ARG A 83 8.15 12.13 -13.39
CA ARG A 83 7.13 11.38 -12.66
C ARG A 83 6.24 10.55 -13.60
N THR A 84 5.89 11.07 -14.79
CA THR A 84 5.03 10.37 -15.75
C THR A 84 5.74 9.20 -16.45
N GLU A 85 7.06 9.29 -16.62
CA GLU A 85 7.88 8.19 -17.13
C GLU A 85 8.13 7.15 -16.04
N TRP A 86 8.49 7.60 -14.84
CA TRP A 86 8.78 6.76 -13.68
C TRP A 86 7.60 5.83 -13.34
N VAL A 87 6.36 6.34 -13.30
CA VAL A 87 5.17 5.52 -12.96
C VAL A 87 4.89 4.39 -13.95
N LEU A 88 5.42 4.45 -15.18
CA LEU A 88 5.25 3.38 -16.17
C LEU A 88 6.21 2.22 -15.98
N GLN A 89 7.32 2.45 -15.26
CA GLN A 89 8.41 1.49 -15.05
C GLN A 89 8.29 0.76 -13.71
N GLN A 90 7.47 1.26 -12.79
CA GLN A 90 7.35 0.71 -11.44
C GLN A 90 6.09 -0.15 -11.24
N PRO A 91 6.12 -1.17 -10.37
CA PRO A 91 4.93 -1.89 -9.93
C PRO A 91 3.93 -0.98 -9.23
N GLY A 92 2.64 -1.30 -9.28
CA GLY A 92 1.58 -0.46 -8.74
C GLY A 92 1.75 -0.16 -7.24
N GLN A 93 2.11 -1.15 -6.43
CA GLN A 93 2.35 -0.96 -4.99
C GLN A 93 3.55 -0.04 -4.73
N VAL A 94 4.58 -0.11 -5.58
CA VAL A 94 5.79 0.73 -5.49
C VAL A 94 5.46 2.17 -5.86
N CYS A 95 4.71 2.38 -6.94
CA CYS A 95 4.20 3.70 -7.33
C CYS A 95 3.51 4.43 -6.17
N LEU A 96 2.61 3.72 -5.47
CA LEU A 96 1.84 4.29 -4.36
C LEU A 96 2.74 4.66 -3.17
N ASN A 97 3.62 3.74 -2.75
CA ASN A 97 4.44 3.96 -1.55
C ASN A 97 5.52 5.01 -1.78
N SER A 98 6.29 4.90 -2.87
CA SER A 98 7.38 5.86 -3.14
C SER A 98 6.82 7.26 -3.36
N SER A 99 5.69 7.39 -4.06
CA SER A 99 5.00 8.67 -4.20
C SER A 99 4.57 9.25 -2.84
N GLN A 100 4.08 8.43 -1.91
CA GLN A 100 3.70 8.88 -0.57
C GLN A 100 4.91 9.28 0.29
N VAL A 101 6.05 8.60 0.14
CA VAL A 101 7.31 8.96 0.83
C VAL A 101 7.76 10.35 0.38
N HIS A 102 7.85 10.57 -0.93
CA HIS A 102 8.26 11.86 -1.49
C HIS A 102 7.24 12.95 -1.18
N TRP A 103 5.94 12.66 -1.29
CA TRP A 103 4.91 13.62 -0.89
C TRP A 103 5.04 14.02 0.58
N THR A 104 5.28 13.07 1.48
CA THR A 104 5.45 13.37 2.92
C THR A 104 6.63 14.32 3.15
N ALA A 105 7.79 14.02 2.55
CA ALA A 105 8.99 14.84 2.68
C ALA A 105 8.81 16.24 2.08
N GLU A 106 8.26 16.34 0.86
CA GLU A 106 8.06 17.60 0.15
C GLU A 106 7.00 18.48 0.83
N VAL A 107 5.96 17.91 1.45
CA VAL A 107 5.00 18.68 2.26
C VAL A 107 5.67 19.23 3.51
N GLU A 108 6.43 18.43 4.25
CA GLU A 108 7.11 18.90 5.46
C GLU A 108 8.11 20.01 5.16
N GLU A 109 8.84 19.90 4.05
CA GLU A 109 9.69 20.98 3.54
C GLU A 109 8.87 22.23 3.20
N ALA A 110 7.75 22.09 2.47
CA ALA A 110 6.90 23.21 2.10
C ALA A 110 6.24 23.89 3.31
N ILE A 111 5.89 23.15 4.38
CA ILE A 111 5.42 23.73 5.65
C ILE A 111 6.54 24.57 6.28
N GLY A 112 7.76 24.00 6.40
CA GLY A 112 8.91 24.68 6.99
C GLY A 112 9.35 25.93 6.24
N GLN A 113 9.15 25.97 4.92
CA GLN A 113 9.47 27.11 4.05
C GLN A 113 8.28 28.06 3.82
N ALA A 114 7.11 27.80 4.42
CA ALA A 114 5.86 28.52 4.15
C ALA A 114 5.50 28.58 2.65
N ALA A 115 5.77 27.50 1.92
CA ALA A 115 5.66 27.38 0.47
C ALA A 115 4.54 26.43 0.00
N LEU A 116 3.58 26.09 0.88
CA LEU A 116 2.47 25.17 0.59
C LEU A 116 1.68 25.55 -0.67
N SER A 117 1.43 26.84 -0.90
CA SER A 117 0.73 27.31 -2.11
C SER A 117 1.50 27.01 -3.39
N GLY A 118 2.83 27.16 -3.38
CA GLY A 118 3.67 26.82 -4.53
C GLY A 118 3.73 25.31 -4.75
N TYR A 119 3.75 24.53 -3.67
CA TYR A 119 3.72 23.08 -3.74
C TYR A 119 2.37 22.55 -4.26
N PHE A 120 1.25 23.19 -3.92
CA PHE A 120 -0.06 22.87 -4.47
C PHE A 120 -0.10 22.99 -6.01
N GLU A 121 0.53 24.02 -6.59
CA GLU A 121 0.63 24.17 -8.05
C GLU A 121 1.43 23.01 -8.67
N LYS A 122 2.57 22.63 -8.06
CA LYS A 122 3.36 21.45 -8.48
C LYS A 122 2.50 20.17 -8.47
N LEU A 123 1.74 19.94 -7.40
CA LEU A 123 0.83 18.78 -7.30
C LEU A 123 -0.27 18.82 -8.37
N SER A 124 -0.80 20.00 -8.67
CA SER A 124 -1.80 20.18 -9.72
C SER A 124 -1.25 19.82 -11.10
N ASP A 125 -0.04 20.25 -11.43
CA ASP A 125 0.63 19.92 -12.68
C ASP A 125 0.94 18.42 -12.79
N GLN A 126 1.48 17.82 -11.73
CA GLN A 126 1.77 16.38 -11.70
C GLN A 126 0.49 15.54 -11.87
N LEU A 127 -0.59 15.89 -11.16
CA LEU A 127 -1.89 15.22 -11.29
C LEU A 127 -2.43 15.33 -12.73
N MET A 128 -2.35 16.51 -13.34
CA MET A 128 -2.76 16.71 -14.73
C MET A 128 -1.90 15.90 -15.71
N GLY A 129 -0.60 15.74 -15.44
CA GLY A 129 0.29 14.84 -16.16
C GLY A 129 -0.20 13.40 -16.12
N LEU A 130 -0.51 12.86 -14.93
CA LEU A 130 -1.05 11.51 -14.77
C LEU A 130 -2.42 11.33 -15.45
N VAL A 131 -3.29 12.34 -15.39
CA VAL A 131 -4.59 12.32 -16.08
C VAL A 131 -4.42 12.29 -17.61
N ARG A 132 -3.44 13.02 -18.15
CA ARG A 132 -3.13 12.95 -19.60
C ARG A 132 -2.56 11.58 -19.95
N LEU A 133 -1.64 11.06 -19.14
CA LEU A 133 -1.03 9.75 -19.35
C LEU A 133 -2.08 8.62 -19.36
N VAL A 134 -3.02 8.63 -18.41
CA VAL A 134 -4.07 7.61 -18.35
C VAL A 134 -5.05 7.68 -19.54
N ARG A 135 -5.18 8.84 -20.19
CA ARG A 135 -6.00 9.00 -21.41
C ARG A 135 -5.28 8.53 -22.68
N GLY A 136 -3.97 8.39 -22.63
CA GLY A 136 -3.16 7.88 -23.74
C GLY A 136 -3.16 6.36 -23.86
N ASP A 137 -2.22 5.87 -24.67
CA ASP A 137 -2.02 4.46 -24.95
C ASP A 137 -1.06 3.84 -23.94
N ILE A 138 -1.63 3.23 -22.91
CA ILE A 138 -0.92 2.48 -21.86
C ILE A 138 -1.57 1.12 -21.64
N SER A 139 -0.81 0.17 -21.12
CA SER A 139 -1.32 -1.17 -20.82
C SER A 139 -2.46 -1.13 -19.78
N LYS A 140 -3.30 -2.16 -19.77
CA LYS A 140 -4.37 -2.29 -18.77
C LYS A 140 -3.82 -2.29 -17.34
N LEU A 141 -2.66 -2.93 -17.13
CA LEU A 141 -2.02 -2.99 -15.82
C LEU A 141 -1.54 -1.60 -15.38
N GLN A 142 -0.81 -0.89 -16.24
CA GLN A 142 -0.40 0.50 -15.96
C GLN A 142 -1.59 1.41 -15.69
N ARG A 143 -2.67 1.26 -16.47
CA ARG A 143 -3.91 2.02 -16.28
C ARG A 143 -4.55 1.79 -14.91
N MET A 144 -4.48 0.57 -14.39
CA MET A 144 -4.94 0.24 -13.04
C MET A 144 -4.03 0.89 -11.97
N SER A 145 -2.71 0.80 -12.12
CA SER A 145 -1.74 1.40 -11.20
C SER A 145 -1.89 2.92 -11.14
N ILE A 146 -1.93 3.58 -12.29
CA ILE A 146 -2.06 5.03 -12.41
C ILE A 146 -3.43 5.48 -11.91
N GLY A 147 -4.50 4.71 -12.17
CA GLY A 147 -5.83 5.00 -11.63
C GLY A 147 -5.85 4.99 -10.09
N ALA A 148 -5.19 4.01 -9.47
CA ALA A 148 -5.03 3.96 -8.02
C ALA A 148 -4.19 5.14 -7.48
N LEU A 149 -3.10 5.50 -8.19
CA LEU A 149 -2.25 6.64 -7.82
C LEU A 149 -3.00 7.97 -7.92
N ILE A 150 -3.79 8.20 -8.97
CA ILE A 150 -4.61 9.40 -9.14
C ILE A 150 -5.57 9.60 -7.97
N VAL A 151 -6.17 8.53 -7.45
CA VAL A 151 -7.07 8.62 -6.27
C VAL A 151 -6.33 9.15 -5.04
N ILE A 152 -5.10 8.69 -4.82
CA ILE A 152 -4.26 9.15 -3.71
C ILE A 152 -3.77 10.58 -3.94
N ASP A 153 -3.34 10.91 -5.16
CA ASP A 153 -2.86 12.24 -5.54
C ASP A 153 -3.93 13.33 -5.41
N VAL A 154 -5.19 13.02 -5.74
CA VAL A 154 -6.30 13.96 -5.53
C VAL A 154 -6.43 14.29 -4.05
N HIS A 155 -6.45 13.28 -3.19
CA HIS A 155 -6.51 13.50 -1.73
C HIS A 155 -5.28 14.27 -1.23
N ALA A 156 -4.08 13.89 -1.65
CA ALA A 156 -2.83 14.55 -1.29
C ALA A 156 -2.83 16.04 -1.66
N LYS A 157 -3.29 16.38 -2.87
CA LYS A 157 -3.43 17.75 -3.35
C LYS A 157 -4.48 18.54 -2.56
N ASP A 158 -5.65 17.96 -2.33
CA ASP A 158 -6.74 18.62 -1.59
C ASP A 158 -6.34 18.90 -0.12
N THR A 159 -5.57 18.00 0.49
CA THR A 159 -4.98 18.18 1.82
C THR A 159 -4.01 19.37 1.84
N VAL A 160 -3.11 19.47 0.86
CA VAL A 160 -2.17 20.61 0.75
C VAL A 160 -2.92 21.92 0.48
N GLU A 161 -3.94 21.92 -0.38
CA GLU A 161 -4.78 23.10 -0.63
C GLU A 161 -5.43 23.61 0.66
N LYS A 162 -5.98 22.68 1.47
CA LYS A 162 -6.59 23.01 2.74
C LYS A 162 -5.56 23.58 3.72
N MET A 163 -4.41 22.94 3.90
CA MET A 163 -3.35 23.44 4.80
C MET A 163 -2.81 24.80 4.37
N ALA A 164 -2.73 25.07 3.06
CA ALA A 164 -2.36 26.38 2.54
C ALA A 164 -3.41 27.45 2.89
N LYS A 165 -4.71 27.15 2.73
CA LYS A 165 -5.81 28.05 3.13
C LYS A 165 -5.83 28.34 4.63
N ASP A 166 -5.52 27.33 5.43
CA ASP A 166 -5.47 27.42 6.90
C ASP A 166 -4.16 28.06 7.41
N ASN A 167 -3.23 28.42 6.51
CA ASN A 167 -1.92 29.02 6.81
C ASN A 167 -1.08 28.21 7.81
N ILE A 168 -1.02 26.89 7.60
CA ILE A 168 -0.24 25.99 8.44
C ILE A 168 1.27 26.22 8.23
N THR A 169 1.99 26.48 9.32
CA THR A 169 3.45 26.73 9.32
C THR A 169 4.24 25.77 10.21
N ASP A 170 3.55 24.84 10.90
CA ASP A 170 4.17 23.90 11.82
C ASP A 170 3.90 22.45 11.38
N VAL A 171 4.96 21.65 11.28
CA VAL A 171 4.90 20.21 10.97
C VAL A 171 4.28 19.39 12.11
N PHE A 172 4.11 19.99 13.30
CA PHE A 172 3.39 19.38 14.41
C PHE A 172 1.92 19.80 14.49
N SER A 173 1.42 20.62 13.55
CA SER A 173 0.02 20.99 13.45
C SER A 173 -0.89 19.76 13.30
N PHE A 174 -2.07 19.81 13.91
CA PHE A 174 -3.00 18.68 13.88
C PHE A 174 -3.42 18.34 12.43
N GLU A 175 -3.60 19.36 11.60
CA GLU A 175 -3.96 19.27 10.19
C GLU A 175 -2.99 18.40 9.41
N TRP A 176 -1.68 18.54 9.66
CA TRP A 176 -0.66 17.70 9.02
C TRP A 176 -0.50 16.35 9.71
N ILE A 177 -0.34 16.31 11.05
CA ILE A 177 -0.06 15.04 11.73
C ILE A 177 -1.23 14.06 11.67
N SER A 178 -2.46 14.55 11.46
CA SER A 178 -3.65 13.73 11.25
C SER A 178 -3.65 12.97 9.94
N GLN A 179 -2.76 13.28 9.00
CA GLN A 179 -2.64 12.60 7.70
C GLN A 179 -1.81 11.31 7.82
N LEU A 180 -2.02 10.39 6.88
CA LEU A 180 -1.23 9.16 6.77
C LEU A 180 0.11 9.46 6.06
N ARG A 181 1.21 9.43 6.80
CA ARG A 181 2.53 9.86 6.36
C ARG A 181 3.50 8.70 6.25
N TYR A 182 4.35 8.71 5.23
CA TYR A 182 5.23 7.61 4.88
C TYR A 182 6.68 8.08 4.99
N TYR A 183 7.50 7.34 5.73
CA TYR A 183 8.90 7.67 5.98
C TYR A 183 9.77 6.47 5.65
N TRP A 184 10.77 6.67 4.79
CA TRP A 184 11.80 5.68 4.55
C TRP A 184 12.97 5.98 5.49
N GLU A 185 13.16 5.17 6.52
CA GLU A 185 14.08 5.46 7.62
C GLU A 185 14.90 4.23 8.04
N MET A 186 16.08 4.47 8.59
CA MET A 186 16.91 3.43 9.22
C MET A 186 16.29 3.00 10.55
N ASP A 187 16.18 1.68 10.78
CA ASP A 187 15.81 1.12 12.08
C ASP A 187 17.01 1.00 13.04
N ASP A 188 16.74 0.61 14.29
CA ASP A 188 17.77 0.41 15.34
C ASP A 188 18.83 -0.65 14.97
N ARG A 189 18.56 -1.48 13.96
CA ARG A 189 19.44 -2.54 13.46
C ARG A 189 20.20 -2.10 12.21
N ASN A 190 20.16 -0.80 11.88
CA ASN A 190 20.79 -0.22 10.70
C ASN A 190 20.27 -0.82 9.38
N SER A 191 18.98 -1.18 9.36
CA SER A 191 18.24 -1.60 8.17
C SER A 191 17.21 -0.56 7.79
N GLU A 192 17.23 -0.14 6.53
CA GLU A 192 16.22 0.77 5.98
C GLU A 192 14.86 0.09 5.88
N ASN A 193 13.83 0.77 6.38
CA ASN A 193 12.46 0.32 6.33
C ASN A 193 11.49 1.48 6.11
N LEU A 194 10.39 1.18 5.45
CA LEU A 194 9.22 2.03 5.33
C LEU A 194 8.40 2.00 6.62
N TRP A 195 8.14 3.19 7.15
CA TRP A 195 7.29 3.44 8.30
C TRP A 195 6.08 4.27 7.87
N VAL A 196 4.92 3.89 8.36
CA VAL A 196 3.68 4.66 8.20
C VAL A 196 3.34 5.28 9.53
N ARG A 197 3.20 6.61 9.59
CA ARG A 197 2.85 7.34 10.80
C ARG A 197 1.52 8.06 10.61
N MET A 198 0.69 8.00 11.64
CA MET A 198 -0.54 8.80 11.73
C MET A 198 -0.68 9.28 13.16
N VAL A 199 -0.87 10.58 13.35
CA VAL A 199 -0.81 11.27 14.65
C VAL A 199 0.52 10.96 15.33
N GLN A 200 0.51 10.15 16.39
CA GLN A 200 1.69 9.76 17.18
C GLN A 200 2.02 8.27 17.05
N THR A 201 1.29 7.53 16.21
CA THR A 201 1.44 6.08 16.08
C THR A 201 2.35 5.75 14.90
N PRO A 202 3.60 5.29 15.13
CA PRO A 202 4.40 4.67 14.09
C PRO A 202 3.96 3.23 13.86
N PHE A 203 3.88 2.83 12.60
CA PHE A 203 3.55 1.46 12.19
C PHE A 203 4.57 0.98 11.14
N PRO A 204 5.25 -0.15 11.38
CA PRO A 204 6.16 -0.70 10.37
C PRO A 204 5.36 -1.21 9.18
N TYR A 205 5.76 -0.85 7.96
CA TYR A 205 5.09 -1.32 6.76
C TYR A 205 5.18 -2.85 6.67
N GLY A 206 4.07 -3.52 6.34
CA GLY A 206 3.98 -4.98 6.37
C GLY A 206 4.71 -5.70 5.23
N TYR A 207 4.98 -5.01 4.12
CA TYR A 207 5.58 -5.55 2.89
C TYR A 207 4.89 -6.76 2.26
N GLU A 208 3.67 -7.09 2.68
CA GLU A 208 2.89 -8.13 1.99
C GLU A 208 2.57 -7.65 0.58
N TYR A 209 2.75 -8.54 -0.40
CA TYR A 209 2.42 -8.23 -1.79
C TYR A 209 0.92 -8.36 -2.01
N LEU A 210 0.27 -7.22 -2.23
CA LEU A 210 -1.19 -7.15 -2.39
C LEU A 210 -1.62 -7.07 -3.87
N GLY A 211 -0.65 -7.07 -4.79
CA GLY A 211 -0.88 -6.87 -6.21
C GLY A 211 -1.40 -5.47 -6.55
N ASN A 212 -1.76 -5.29 -7.81
CA ASN A 212 -2.29 -4.03 -8.30
C ASN A 212 -3.79 -3.94 -8.02
N SER A 213 -4.12 -3.33 -6.88
CA SER A 213 -5.51 -3.19 -6.44
C SER A 213 -5.95 -1.72 -6.38
N PHE A 214 -7.24 -1.47 -6.67
CA PHE A 214 -7.82 -0.14 -6.56
C PHE A 214 -7.76 0.38 -5.12
N ARG A 215 -7.59 1.70 -5.00
CA ARG A 215 -7.65 2.45 -3.74
C ARG A 215 -9.03 3.06 -3.54
N LEU A 216 -9.47 3.11 -2.29
CA LEU A 216 -10.71 3.80 -1.92
C LEU A 216 -10.50 5.31 -2.02
N VAL A 217 -11.51 6.03 -2.48
CA VAL A 217 -11.49 7.50 -2.43
C VAL A 217 -11.46 7.95 -0.97
N ILE A 218 -10.41 8.69 -0.63
CA ILE A 218 -10.20 9.20 0.73
C ILE A 218 -11.02 10.48 0.90
N THR A 219 -11.78 10.53 1.98
CA THR A 219 -12.62 11.66 2.37
C THR A 219 -12.33 11.97 3.84
N PRO A 220 -12.74 13.14 4.37
CA PRO A 220 -12.54 13.46 5.78
C PRO A 220 -13.10 12.41 6.75
N LEU A 221 -14.18 11.71 6.37
CA LEU A 221 -14.73 10.62 7.18
C LEU A 221 -13.84 9.37 7.15
N THR A 222 -13.23 9.09 6.00
CA THR A 222 -12.26 7.99 5.83
C THR A 222 -11.01 8.26 6.67
N ASP A 223 -10.49 9.49 6.66
CA ASP A 223 -9.31 9.89 7.46
C ASP A 223 -9.56 9.73 8.96
N MET A 224 -10.74 10.17 9.44
CA MET A 224 -11.13 9.97 10.83
C MET A 224 -11.20 8.48 11.21
N CYS A 225 -11.67 7.63 10.30
CA CYS A 225 -11.65 6.18 10.50
C CYS A 225 -10.21 5.63 10.54
N TYR A 226 -9.32 6.10 9.67
CA TYR A 226 -7.91 5.68 9.65
C TYR A 226 -7.22 6.04 10.96
N MET A 227 -7.41 7.28 11.42
CA MET A 227 -6.86 7.76 12.67
C MET A 227 -7.29 6.92 13.87
N THR A 228 -8.60 6.63 13.94
CA THR A 228 -9.17 5.83 15.03
C THR A 228 -8.65 4.39 14.99
N LEU A 229 -8.54 3.80 13.79
CA LEU A 229 -8.05 2.43 13.62
C LEU A 229 -6.55 2.31 13.95
N MET A 230 -5.73 3.26 13.49
CA MET A 230 -4.31 3.33 13.82
C MET A 230 -4.08 3.52 15.32
N GLY A 231 -4.85 4.43 15.94
CA GLY A 231 -4.79 4.65 17.40
C GLY A 231 -5.22 3.42 18.21
N ALA A 232 -6.30 2.74 17.81
CA ALA A 232 -6.72 1.49 18.43
C ALA A 232 -5.64 0.41 18.30
N GLN A 233 -5.03 0.29 17.12
CA GLN A 233 -3.97 -0.68 16.86
C GLN A 233 -2.73 -0.43 17.73
N SER A 234 -2.31 0.82 17.95
CA SER A 234 -1.20 1.12 18.87
C SER A 234 -1.46 0.71 20.32
N LEU A 235 -2.74 0.58 20.70
CA LEU A 235 -3.15 0.14 22.03
C LEU A 235 -3.47 -1.36 22.06
N ASN A 236 -3.17 -2.11 20.99
CA ASN A 236 -3.56 -3.51 20.82
C ASN A 236 -5.08 -3.75 20.97
N LEU A 237 -5.88 -2.75 20.58
CA LEU A 237 -7.34 -2.82 20.56
C LEU A 237 -7.85 -3.00 19.13
N GLY A 238 -8.96 -3.73 18.99
CA GLY A 238 -9.69 -3.77 17.73
C GLY A 238 -10.53 -2.50 17.53
N GLY A 239 -10.68 -2.05 16.28
CA GLY A 239 -11.60 -0.97 15.94
C GLY A 239 -12.89 -1.48 15.31
N ALA A 240 -14.03 -0.93 15.73
CA ALA A 240 -15.34 -1.24 15.18
C ALA A 240 -15.97 0.02 14.58
N PRO A 241 -15.69 0.35 13.29
CA PRO A 241 -16.38 1.46 12.63
C PRO A 241 -17.89 1.16 12.59
N ALA A 242 -18.68 2.10 13.12
CA ALA A 242 -20.14 1.99 13.21
C ALA A 242 -20.81 2.98 12.24
N GLY A 243 -21.94 2.58 11.64
CA GLY A 243 -22.69 3.40 10.69
C GLY A 243 -23.65 2.59 9.82
N PRO A 244 -24.55 3.23 9.05
CA PRO A 244 -25.57 2.56 8.25
C PRO A 244 -25.01 1.55 7.24
N ALA A 245 -25.81 0.57 6.82
CA ALA A 245 -25.38 -0.39 5.80
C ALA A 245 -25.00 0.33 4.50
N GLY A 246 -23.94 -0.13 3.82
CA GLY A 246 -23.49 0.46 2.54
C GLY A 246 -22.58 1.69 2.64
N THR A 247 -22.29 2.23 3.84
CA THR A 247 -21.45 3.43 4.02
C THR A 247 -19.94 3.16 3.98
N GLY A 248 -19.47 2.15 3.23
CA GLY A 248 -18.04 1.92 3.01
C GLY A 248 -17.22 1.39 4.19
N LYS A 249 -17.77 1.21 5.41
CA LYS A 249 -17.03 0.80 6.63
C LYS A 249 -16.02 -0.34 6.44
N THR A 250 -16.44 -1.44 5.83
CA THR A 250 -15.56 -2.60 5.60
C THR A 250 -14.49 -2.29 4.54
N GLU A 251 -14.83 -1.50 3.53
CA GLU A 251 -13.88 -1.09 2.49
C GLU A 251 -12.86 -0.09 3.04
N THR A 252 -13.25 0.79 3.95
CA THR A 252 -12.33 1.67 4.70
C THR A 252 -11.32 0.86 5.49
N THR A 253 -11.75 -0.15 6.25
CA THR A 253 -10.81 -1.01 6.99
C THR A 253 -9.87 -1.79 6.06
N LYS A 254 -10.38 -2.30 4.93
CA LYS A 254 -9.55 -2.99 3.94
C LYS A 254 -8.55 -2.05 3.28
N ASP A 255 -8.95 -0.81 2.98
CA ASP A 255 -8.07 0.15 2.32
C ASP A 255 -6.97 0.65 3.26
N LEU A 256 -7.25 0.81 4.57
CA LEU A 256 -6.19 1.03 5.57
C LEU A 256 -5.22 -0.15 5.63
N ALA A 257 -5.73 -1.38 5.69
CA ALA A 257 -4.86 -2.57 5.71
C ALA A 257 -3.97 -2.65 4.47
N LYS A 258 -4.50 -2.30 3.29
CA LYS A 258 -3.69 -2.15 2.07
C LYS A 258 -2.63 -1.05 2.20
N ALA A 259 -2.98 0.08 2.81
CA ALA A 259 -2.06 1.19 3.04
C ALA A 259 -0.88 0.79 3.94
N LEU A 260 -1.07 -0.20 4.82
CA LEU A 260 -0.06 -0.76 5.71
C LEU A 260 0.60 -2.03 5.16
N ALA A 261 0.29 -2.45 3.92
CA ALA A 261 0.67 -3.74 3.32
C ALA A 261 0.38 -4.95 4.21
N LYS A 262 -0.88 -5.06 4.60
CA LYS A 262 -1.39 -6.16 5.42
C LYS A 262 -2.66 -6.75 4.82
N GLN A 263 -2.65 -8.05 4.60
CA GLN A 263 -3.75 -8.76 3.97
C GLN A 263 -4.95 -8.84 4.91
N CYS A 264 -5.95 -8.00 4.66
CA CYS A 264 -7.20 -8.04 5.41
C CYS A 264 -8.05 -9.24 4.99
N LEU A 265 -8.41 -10.10 5.95
CA LEU A 265 -9.35 -11.21 5.77
C LEU A 265 -10.73 -10.80 6.26
N GLY A 266 -11.63 -10.48 5.33
CA GLY A 266 -13.02 -10.18 5.66
C GLY A 266 -13.76 -11.44 6.10
N ARG A 267 -14.03 -11.59 7.41
CA ARG A 267 -15.05 -12.55 7.87
C ARG A 267 -16.45 -11.95 7.70
N PRO A 268 -17.41 -12.66 7.09
CA PRO A 268 -18.78 -12.19 7.02
C PRO A 268 -19.41 -12.19 8.42
N TRP A 269 -19.60 -11.00 8.98
CA TRP A 269 -20.40 -10.63 10.16
C TRP A 269 -19.88 -10.97 11.58
N LYS A 270 -20.08 -9.96 12.46
CA LYS A 270 -19.97 -9.84 13.93
C LYS A 270 -18.66 -9.46 14.62
N ARG A 271 -17.48 -9.65 14.05
CA ARG A 271 -16.24 -9.02 14.57
C ARG A 271 -15.27 -8.81 13.42
N LEU A 272 -15.12 -7.57 12.95
CA LEU A 272 -13.92 -7.15 12.23
C LEU A 272 -12.83 -7.00 13.29
N SER A 273 -12.32 -8.13 13.77
CA SER A 273 -10.98 -8.15 14.33
C SER A 273 -10.06 -8.05 13.13
N VAL A 274 -9.55 -6.84 12.89
CA VAL A 274 -8.29 -6.70 12.19
C VAL A 274 -7.27 -7.41 13.08
N MET A 275 -7.08 -8.72 12.87
CA MET A 275 -5.89 -9.41 13.33
C MET A 275 -4.81 -8.96 12.36
N LEU A 276 -4.15 -7.88 12.75
CA LEU A 276 -2.82 -7.51 12.29
C LEU A 276 -1.79 -8.21 13.16
#